data_AF-A0A6I6EKA4-F1
#
_entry.id   AF-A0A6I6EKA4-F1
#
_cell.length_a   1.000
_cell.length_b   1.000
_cell.length_c   1.000
_cell.angle_alpha   90.00
_cell.angle_beta   90.00
_cell.angle_gamma   90.00
#
_symmetry.space_group_name_H-M   'P 1'
#
loop_
_entity.id
_entity.type
_entity.pdbx_description
1 polymer ?
#
loop_
_entity_poly.entity_id
_entity_poly.type
_entity_poly.pdbx_seq_one_letter_code
_entity_poly.pdbx_strand_id
1 'polypeptide(L)'
;MNKILPAMITAIMLAATSFSTLAATEVDHGEASTMHSMGMVSVSGVRGTMDDLTRQLAEKASAQGASSYRVIGASTPGDSSHWLGNAEIYR
;
A
#
# COMPACT_ATOMS: atom_id res chain seq x y z
N MET A 1 56.19 -17.22 -0.63
CA MET A 1 55.10 -16.39 -0.07
C MET A 1 54.50 -15.59 -1.21
N ASN A 2 53.50 -16.10 -1.92
CA ASN A 2 52.85 -15.33 -3.00
C ASN A 2 51.37 -15.73 -3.05
N LYS A 3 50.60 -14.89 -2.38
CA LYS A 3 49.18 -14.94 -2.05
C LYS A 3 48.27 -14.85 -3.30
N ILE A 4 47.29 -15.76 -3.38
CA ILE A 4 45.83 -15.57 -3.60
C ILE A 4 45.38 -14.39 -4.51
N LEU A 5 44.55 -14.58 -5.54
CA LEU A 5 43.09 -14.70 -5.46
C LEU A 5 42.54 -14.98 -6.88
N PRO A 6 41.70 -16.00 -7.13
CA PRO A 6 40.96 -16.11 -8.38
C PRO A 6 39.88 -15.02 -8.44
N ALA A 7 39.77 -14.37 -9.59
CA ALA A 7 38.80 -13.33 -9.89
C ALA A 7 37.36 -13.86 -9.74
N MET A 8 36.69 -13.50 -8.64
CA MET A 8 35.24 -13.62 -8.50
C MET A 8 34.62 -12.24 -8.73
N ILE A 9 34.32 -11.94 -10.00
CA ILE A 9 33.40 -10.85 -10.34
C ILE A 9 32.02 -11.50 -10.42
N THR A 10 31.40 -11.71 -9.26
CA THR A 10 30.01 -12.13 -9.17
C THR A 10 29.16 -10.90 -9.49
N ALA A 11 28.83 -10.70 -10.76
CA ALA A 11 27.90 -9.66 -11.19
C ALA A 11 26.50 -10.02 -10.69
N ILE A 12 26.16 -9.58 -9.49
CA ILE A 12 24.78 -9.57 -9.01
C ILE A 12 24.08 -8.50 -9.83
N MET A 13 23.46 -8.90 -10.94
CA MET A 13 22.40 -8.09 -11.54
C MET A 13 21.28 -8.05 -10.50
N LEU A 14 21.29 -7.01 -9.68
CA LEU A 14 20.15 -6.68 -8.85
C LEU A 14 19.02 -6.38 -9.82
N ALA A 15 18.16 -7.37 -10.06
CA ALA A 15 16.94 -7.18 -10.82
C ALA A 15 16.16 -6.11 -10.07
N ALA A 16 16.25 -4.86 -10.53
CA ALA A 16 15.30 -3.83 -10.16
C ALA A 16 13.97 -4.35 -10.72
N THR A 17 13.21 -5.04 -9.87
CA THR A 17 11.83 -5.37 -10.20
C THR A 17 11.16 -4.03 -10.44
N SER A 18 10.96 -3.70 -11.70
CA SER A 18 10.18 -2.55 -12.10
C SER A 18 8.82 -2.72 -11.46
N PHE A 19 8.61 -2.04 -10.33
CA PHE A 19 7.30 -1.95 -9.72
C PHE A 19 6.46 -1.14 -10.69
N SER A 20 5.71 -1.83 -11.56
CA SER A 20 4.54 -1.23 -12.17
C SER A 20 3.71 -0.67 -11.03
N THR A 21 3.46 0.64 -11.02
CA THR A 21 2.65 1.31 -10.01
C THR A 21 1.23 0.74 -10.07
N LEU A 22 1.01 -0.30 -9.28
CA LEU A 22 -0.29 -0.91 -9.06
C LEU A 22 -0.99 -0.06 -7.99
N ALA A 23 -2.31 0.02 -8.08
CA ALA A 23 -3.12 0.54 -6.97
C ALA A 23 -2.74 -0.23 -5.70
N ALA A 24 -2.71 0.46 -4.55
CA ALA A 24 -2.37 -0.15 -3.29
C ALA A 24 -3.25 -1.39 -3.08
N THR A 25 -2.66 -2.50 -2.63
CA THR A 25 -3.41 -3.75 -2.42
C THR A 25 -4.00 -3.77 -1.02
N GLU A 26 -5.23 -4.25 -0.88
CA GLU A 26 -5.84 -4.43 0.44
C GLU A 26 -5.17 -5.61 1.14
N VAL A 27 -4.67 -5.39 2.35
CA VAL A 27 -3.96 -6.42 3.15
C VAL A 27 -4.64 -6.64 4.49
N ASP A 28 -4.52 -7.86 5.00
CA ASP A 28 -4.94 -8.23 6.36
C ASP A 28 -3.96 -7.65 7.40
N HIS A 29 -4.39 -7.60 8.66
CA HIS A 29 -3.54 -7.28 9.80
C HIS A 29 -2.28 -8.16 9.91
N GLY A 30 -2.38 -9.46 9.61
CA GLY A 30 -1.25 -10.39 9.62
C GLY A 30 -0.18 -10.01 8.59
N GLU A 31 -0.58 -9.72 7.36
CA GLU A 31 0.32 -9.26 6.30
C GLU A 31 0.89 -7.88 6.63
N ALA A 32 0.04 -6.94 7.06
CA ALA A 32 0.42 -5.59 7.45
C ALA A 32 1.43 -5.53 8.60
N SER A 33 1.42 -6.51 9.52
CA SER A 33 2.37 -6.60 10.64
C SER A 33 3.83 -6.71 10.19
N THR A 34 4.05 -7.28 9.00
CA THR A 34 5.39 -7.41 8.40
C THR A 34 5.79 -6.19 7.56
N MET A 35 4.85 -5.27 7.34
CA MET A 35 5.03 -4.08 6.50
C MET A 35 5.32 -2.84 7.35
N HIS A 36 5.86 -1.80 6.71
CA HIS A 36 6.09 -0.54 7.40
C HIS A 36 4.84 0.35 7.33
N SER A 37 4.17 0.57 8.47
CA SER A 37 3.05 1.51 8.56
C SER A 37 3.55 2.93 8.25
N MET A 38 2.96 3.51 7.21
CA MET A 38 3.24 4.88 6.75
C MET A 38 2.29 5.90 7.36
N GLY A 39 1.23 5.45 8.01
CA GLY A 39 0.19 6.30 8.61
C GLY A 39 -1.21 5.92 8.17
N MET A 40 -2.13 6.87 8.25
CA MET A 40 -3.54 6.68 7.91
C MET A 40 -3.99 7.67 6.84
N VAL A 41 -4.86 7.20 5.95
CA VAL A 41 -5.57 8.02 4.98
C VAL A 41 -7.06 7.94 5.24
N SER A 42 -7.73 9.08 5.09
CA SER A 42 -9.19 9.18 5.23
C SER A 42 -9.78 9.72 3.94
N VAL A 43 -10.91 9.19 3.53
CA VAL A 43 -11.74 9.71 2.44
C VAL A 43 -13.13 10.03 2.97
N SER A 44 -13.75 11.04 2.40
CA SER A 44 -15.09 11.50 2.75
C SER A 44 -15.81 11.96 1.49
N GLY A 45 -17.14 11.96 1.54
CA GLY A 45 -17.96 12.39 0.40
C GLY A 45 -18.04 11.36 -0.72
N VAL A 46 -17.66 10.10 -0.48
CA VAL A 46 -17.70 9.05 -1.50
C VAL A 46 -19.15 8.66 -1.78
N ARG A 47 -19.64 8.98 -2.98
CA ARG A 47 -20.98 8.60 -3.45
C ARG A 47 -20.91 7.26 -4.16
N GLY A 48 -21.81 6.33 -3.81
CA GLY A 48 -21.87 5.01 -4.43
C GLY A 48 -21.83 3.89 -3.41
N THR A 49 -21.07 2.84 -3.72
CA THR A 49 -21.00 1.61 -2.91
C THR A 49 -19.71 1.57 -2.07
N MET A 50 -19.59 0.52 -1.25
CA MET A 50 -18.34 0.23 -0.53
C MET A 50 -17.14 0.10 -1.49
N ASP A 51 -17.33 -0.47 -2.68
CA ASP A 51 -16.25 -0.61 -3.66
C ASP A 51 -15.71 0.74 -4.12
N ASP A 52 -16.58 1.75 -4.28
CA ASP A 52 -16.15 3.12 -4.60
C ASP A 52 -15.35 3.75 -3.46
N LEU A 53 -15.70 3.44 -2.21
CA LEU A 53 -14.96 3.87 -1.03
C LEU A 53 -13.56 3.25 -1.01
N THR A 54 -13.50 1.93 -1.15
CA THR A 54 -12.28 1.14 -1.14
C THR A 54 -11.35 1.54 -2.29
N ARG A 55 -11.91 1.78 -3.49
CA ARG A 55 -11.15 2.29 -4.65
C ARG A 55 -10.53 3.65 -4.38
N GLN A 56 -11.28 4.59 -3.81
CA GLN A 56 -10.75 5.91 -3.45
C GLN A 56 -9.70 5.84 -2.34
N LEU A 57 -9.87 4.94 -1.36
CA LEU A 57 -8.85 4.68 -0.35
C LEU A 57 -7.57 4.13 -0.99
N ALA A 58 -7.67 3.17 -1.91
CA ALA A 58 -6.54 2.60 -2.62
C ALA A 58 -5.81 3.66 -3.48
N GLU A 59 -6.55 4.48 -4.23
CA GLU A 59 -5.98 5.59 -5.01
C GLU A 59 -5.26 6.59 -4.11
N LYS A 60 -5.85 6.96 -2.97
CA LYS A 60 -5.24 7.87 -2.00
C LYS A 60 -4.01 7.25 -1.33
N ALA A 61 -4.03 5.96 -1.03
CA ALA A 61 -2.89 5.23 -0.50
C ALA A 61 -1.73 5.21 -1.51
N SER A 62 -2.00 4.87 -2.77
CA SER A 62 -1.00 4.92 -3.85
C SER A 62 -0.44 6.32 -4.06
N ALA A 63 -1.28 7.36 -3.99
CA ALA A 63 -0.84 8.75 -4.09
C ALA A 63 0.11 9.17 -2.95
N GLN A 64 0.01 8.53 -1.78
CA GLN A 64 0.95 8.69 -0.66
C GLN A 64 2.21 7.83 -0.79
N GLY A 65 2.33 7.04 -1.86
CA GLY A 65 3.45 6.12 -2.09
C GLY A 65 3.35 4.81 -1.30
N ALA A 66 2.15 4.45 -0.84
CA ALA A 66 1.91 3.17 -0.21
C ALA A 66 1.75 2.06 -1.25
N SER A 67 2.33 0.90 -0.95
CA SER A 67 2.18 -0.32 -1.75
C SER A 67 0.94 -1.12 -1.34
N SER A 68 0.54 -1.00 -0.06
CA SER A 68 -0.61 -1.69 0.50
C SER A 68 -1.41 -0.78 1.44
N TYR A 69 -2.67 -1.14 1.67
CA TYR A 69 -3.54 -0.44 2.61
C TYR A 69 -4.46 -1.43 3.31
N ARG A 70 -5.02 -1.02 4.45
CA ARG A 70 -5.99 -1.80 5.21
C ARG A 70 -7.12 -0.90 5.66
N VAL A 71 -8.35 -1.21 5.28
CA VAL A 71 -9.52 -0.46 5.73
C VAL A 71 -9.74 -0.73 7.22
N ILE A 72 -9.63 0.31 8.04
CA ILE A 72 -9.79 0.23 9.50
C ILE A 72 -11.16 0.77 9.96
N GLY A 73 -11.88 1.46 9.08
CA GLY A 73 -13.23 1.91 9.35
C GLY A 73 -13.92 2.43 8.10
N ALA A 74 -15.19 2.08 7.95
CA ALA A 74 -16.07 2.62 6.93
C ALA A 74 -17.42 2.94 7.58
N SER A 75 -17.97 4.12 7.31
CA SER A 75 -19.23 4.59 7.90
C SER A 75 -19.93 5.55 6.97
N THR A 76 -21.24 5.67 7.12
CA THR A 76 -22.03 6.70 6.45
C THR A 76 -22.60 7.66 7.51
N PRO A 77 -22.81 8.95 7.18
CA PRO A 77 -23.54 9.85 8.05
C PRO A 77 -25.00 9.39 8.18
N GLY A 78 -25.72 9.96 9.15
CA GLY A 78 -27.14 9.61 9.37
C GLY A 78 -28.07 9.89 8.19
N ASP A 79 -27.62 10.67 7.20
CA ASP A 79 -28.32 10.91 5.93
C ASP A 79 -28.00 9.86 4.84
N SER A 80 -27.10 8.91 5.13
CA SER A 80 -26.56 7.89 4.22
C SER A 80 -26.15 8.41 2.84
N SER A 81 -25.82 9.70 2.73
CA SER A 81 -25.64 10.38 1.45
C SER A 81 -24.26 10.16 0.84
N HIS A 82 -23.30 9.78 1.67
CA HIS A 82 -21.93 9.51 1.27
C HIS A 82 -21.25 8.55 2.25
N TRP A 83 -20.18 7.92 1.78
CA TRP A 83 -19.30 7.12 2.60
C TRP A 83 -18.12 7.95 3.12
N LEU A 84 -17.74 7.62 4.35
CA LEU A 84 -16.52 8.02 5.00
C LEU A 84 -15.73 6.75 5.27
N GLY A 85 -14.44 6.77 4.99
CA GLY A 85 -13.58 5.61 5.17
C GLY A 85 -12.21 6.04 5.66
N ASN A 86 -11.64 5.23 6.53
CA ASN A 86 -10.29 5.36 7.04
C ASN A 86 -9.54 4.08 6.70
N ALA A 87 -8.35 4.21 6.14
CA ALA A 87 -7.43 3.12 5.91
C ALA A 87 -6.06 3.44 6.49
N GLU A 88 -5.42 2.42 7.05
CA GLU A 88 -4.00 2.46 7.36
C GLU A 88 -3.21 2.07 6.10
N ILE A 89 -2.07 2.72 5.86
CA ILE A 89 -1.27 2.54 4.64
C ILE A 89 0.12 2.04 4.95
N TYR A 90 0.66 1.21 4.06
CA TYR A 90 1.91 0.49 4.28
C TYR A 90 2.79 0.46 3.04
N ARG A 91 4.09 0.29 3.26
CA ARG A 91 5.12 0.08 2.24
C ARG A 91 6.03 -1.07 2.58
#